data_AF-A0A2V7TLD5-F1
#
_entry.id   AF-A0A2V7TLD5-F1
#
_cell.length_a   1.000
_cell.length_b   1.000
_cell.length_c   1.000
_cell.angle_alpha   90.00
_cell.angle_beta   90.00
_cell.angle_gamma   90.00
#
_symmetry.space_group_name_H-M   'P 1'
#
loop_
_entity.id
_entity.type
_entity.pdbx_description
1 polymer ?
#
loop_
_entity_poly.entity_id
_entity_poly.type
_entity_poly.pdbx_seq_one_letter_code
_entity_poly.pdbx_strand_id
1 'polypeptide(L)'
;MIGLLPFLLVGAAATAAPAPLLTRLDKMARILAMEDARNPGDGELERDLADPDRGVRRRAALAAGRIGDDSLGPALLRLLSDPEAEVRQMAAFSLGLLADKRASDALVAALKDPEAVVRARAAEALGRIGDAAVAPALAALVVETIPKEATVLTVRGDDPGSARDPWLPQRLALFALVRLKDVPAAETALLSAGRPRFDWWAATWAAMRLEAPALRPVLVAAASSSDPLSRALAARGLGALKDPAALDVVAPLLRDRDQQVAVNALRAVGAIGDPRGVGMVAPGLRSPDPVLVWESLKALAQLPPDRTLRATVVNLVGHDQPWIRAAALPVLARMDREEFALVLSGLDPDPAWWVRAALAAALGAAGDDVSLGILYGMLRDPDPRVVPAVLEALRKARGPDSLDTLRRMLESPDFAVRAAAAEGLTELKASGQSDVLAAAYQRSQPDADLDARLALVAALAAQKDTRALDTLRTAAAPPRCARRGRTRRGRGGSPCRGRPSTTGRPWPSTIPGRTPSSTRPARSSTRATAASRSISTSSTRRSPPPTSSTSPGAATTTASRSTASCPAS
;
A
#
# COMPACT_ATOMS: atom_id res chain seq x y z
N MET A 1 -31.14 -76.47 -52.62
CA MET A 1 -30.58 -76.54 -51.24
C MET A 1 -29.40 -75.58 -51.11
N ILE A 2 -28.93 -75.33 -49.90
CA ILE A 2 -27.97 -74.25 -49.55
C ILE A 2 -26.54 -74.80 -49.45
N GLY A 3 -25.53 -73.97 -49.77
CA GLY A 3 -24.10 -74.29 -49.60
C GLY A 3 -23.21 -73.23 -50.27
N LEU A 4 -23.06 -72.02 -49.72
CA LEU A 4 -21.98 -71.62 -48.77
C LEU A 4 -20.56 -71.72 -49.35
N LEU A 5 -20.04 -70.56 -49.80
CA LEU A 5 -18.63 -70.25 -50.00
C LEU A 5 -18.31 -69.01 -49.12
N PRO A 6 -17.22 -69.00 -48.32
CA PRO A 6 -16.94 -67.92 -47.38
C PRO A 6 -16.31 -66.70 -48.06
N PHE A 7 -16.76 -65.51 -47.67
CA PHE A 7 -16.16 -64.24 -48.10
C PHE A 7 -14.91 -63.92 -47.28
N LEU A 8 -13.74 -63.83 -47.93
CA LEU A 8 -12.51 -63.34 -47.30
C LEU A 8 -12.56 -61.80 -47.19
N LEU A 9 -12.97 -61.32 -46.02
CA LEU A 9 -13.03 -59.90 -45.72
C LEU A 9 -11.64 -59.38 -45.30
N VAL A 10 -10.83 -59.00 -46.30
CA VAL A 10 -9.55 -58.33 -46.06
C VAL A 10 -9.81 -56.95 -45.47
N GLY A 11 -9.54 -56.78 -44.18
CA GLY A 11 -9.68 -55.51 -43.48
C GLY A 11 -8.67 -54.49 -43.98
N ALA A 12 -9.12 -53.56 -44.83
CA ALA A 12 -8.31 -52.42 -45.23
C ALA A 12 -8.08 -51.51 -44.01
N ALA A 13 -6.85 -51.50 -43.49
CA ALA A 13 -6.45 -50.62 -42.40
C ALA A 13 -6.54 -49.15 -42.88
N ALA A 14 -7.56 -48.44 -42.43
CA ALA A 14 -7.75 -47.04 -42.74
C ALA A 14 -6.61 -46.22 -42.12
N THR A 15 -5.66 -45.79 -42.97
CA THR A 15 -4.60 -44.87 -42.58
C THR A 15 -5.22 -43.52 -42.23
N ALA A 16 -5.38 -43.27 -40.93
CA ALA A 16 -5.88 -42.01 -40.43
C ALA A 16 -5.00 -40.87 -40.97
N ALA A 17 -5.61 -39.91 -41.67
CA ALA A 17 -4.91 -38.75 -42.19
C ALA A 17 -4.23 -38.00 -41.03
N PRO A 18 -2.98 -37.52 -41.21
CA PRO A 18 -2.28 -36.80 -40.15
C PRO A 18 -3.09 -35.56 -39.76
N ALA A 19 -3.28 -35.35 -38.46
CA ALA A 19 -4.04 -34.21 -37.94
C ALA A 19 -3.45 -32.89 -38.47
N PRO A 20 -4.30 -31.90 -38.85
CA PRO A 20 -3.83 -30.68 -39.47
C PRO A 20 -2.85 -29.93 -38.58
N LEU A 21 -1.70 -29.54 -39.14
CA LEU A 21 -0.69 -28.77 -38.44
C LEU A 21 -1.25 -27.39 -38.05
N LEU A 22 -1.51 -27.21 -36.76
CA LEU A 22 -2.03 -25.95 -36.20
C LEU A 22 -1.13 -24.78 -36.59
N THR A 23 -1.73 -23.67 -37.06
CA THR A 23 -0.96 -22.46 -37.33
C THR A 23 -0.49 -21.82 -36.02
N ARG A 24 0.48 -20.91 -36.12
CA ARG A 24 0.91 -20.08 -34.97
C ARG A 24 -0.27 -19.37 -34.30
N LEU A 25 -1.26 -18.91 -35.06
CA LEU A 25 -2.42 -18.20 -34.53
C LEU A 25 -3.30 -19.15 -33.71
N ASP A 26 -3.56 -20.37 -34.20
CA ASP A 26 -4.37 -21.38 -33.51
C ASP A 26 -3.70 -21.81 -32.20
N LYS A 27 -2.38 -22.03 -32.21
CA LYS A 27 -1.61 -22.33 -30.98
C LYS A 27 -1.71 -21.19 -29.97
N MET A 28 -1.53 -19.93 -30.39
CA MET A 28 -1.65 -18.78 -29.49
C MET A 28 -3.08 -18.62 -28.94
N ALA A 29 -4.11 -18.90 -29.73
CA ALA A 29 -5.51 -18.91 -29.28
C ALA A 29 -5.78 -20.05 -28.27
N ARG A 30 -5.26 -21.26 -28.52
CA ARG A 30 -5.34 -22.39 -27.60
C ARG A 30 -4.68 -22.10 -26.26
N ILE A 31 -3.47 -21.55 -26.26
CA ILE A 31 -2.75 -21.19 -25.03
C ILE A 31 -3.49 -20.09 -24.24
N LEU A 32 -4.16 -19.15 -24.91
CA LEU A 32 -5.04 -18.18 -24.24
C LEU A 32 -6.24 -18.87 -23.58
N ALA A 33 -6.94 -19.77 -24.28
CA ALA A 33 -8.07 -20.51 -23.72
C ALA A 33 -7.67 -21.40 -22.53
N MET A 34 -6.50 -22.06 -22.58
CA MET A 34 -5.94 -22.85 -21.48
C MET A 34 -5.63 -21.99 -20.23
N GLU A 35 -5.09 -20.78 -20.43
CA GLU A 35 -4.83 -19.83 -19.34
C GLU A 35 -6.13 -19.30 -18.71
N ASP A 36 -7.10 -18.89 -19.54
CA ASP A 36 -8.40 -18.37 -19.08
C ASP A 36 -9.22 -19.46 -18.35
N ALA A 37 -9.12 -20.71 -18.79
CA ALA A 37 -9.73 -21.88 -18.13
C ALA A 37 -8.95 -22.39 -16.90
N ARG A 38 -7.71 -21.94 -16.69
CA ARG A 38 -6.75 -22.47 -15.71
C ARG A 38 -6.55 -23.99 -15.80
N ASN A 39 -6.39 -24.50 -17.02
CA ASN A 39 -6.20 -25.92 -17.30
C ASN A 39 -5.07 -26.08 -18.34
N PRO A 40 -4.00 -26.84 -18.09
CA PRO A 40 -2.89 -27.04 -19.04
C PRO A 40 -3.22 -27.96 -20.22
N GLY A 41 -4.40 -28.60 -20.22
CA GLY A 41 -4.80 -29.61 -21.19
C GLY A 41 -4.12 -30.96 -20.96
N ASP A 42 -4.40 -31.92 -21.84
CA ASP A 42 -3.85 -33.28 -21.80
C ASP A 42 -2.47 -33.28 -22.48
N GLY A 43 -1.55 -32.49 -21.92
CA GLY A 43 -0.22 -32.25 -22.45
C GLY A 43 -0.18 -31.32 -23.67
N GLU A 44 -1.27 -30.62 -24.03
CA GLU A 44 -1.25 -29.54 -25.03
C GLU A 44 -0.19 -28.49 -24.68
N LEU A 45 -0.22 -27.99 -23.44
CA LEU A 45 0.65 -26.90 -23.03
C LEU A 45 2.13 -27.32 -22.94
N GLU A 46 2.45 -28.56 -22.53
CA GLU A 46 3.84 -29.04 -22.56
C GLU A 46 4.36 -29.20 -24.01
N ARG A 47 3.51 -29.60 -24.96
CA ARG A 47 3.87 -29.58 -26.39
C ARG A 47 4.12 -28.14 -26.88
N ASP A 48 3.28 -27.18 -26.48
CA ASP A 48 3.47 -25.77 -26.84
C ASP A 48 4.71 -25.14 -26.15
N LEU A 49 5.18 -25.66 -25.01
CA LEU A 49 6.47 -25.30 -24.41
C LEU A 49 7.67 -25.79 -25.24
N ALA A 50 7.50 -26.82 -26.07
CA ALA A 50 8.55 -27.38 -26.94
C ALA A 50 8.46 -26.96 -28.41
N ASP A 51 7.54 -26.03 -28.75
CA ASP A 51 7.24 -25.67 -30.14
C ASP A 51 8.44 -25.05 -30.89
N PRO A 52 8.63 -25.29 -32.21
CA PRO A 52 9.67 -24.61 -32.97
C PRO A 52 9.54 -23.08 -32.96
N ASP A 53 8.33 -22.51 -32.87
CA ASP A 53 8.14 -21.06 -32.83
C ASP A 53 8.43 -20.49 -31.43
N ARG A 54 9.48 -19.65 -31.34
CA ARG A 54 9.88 -18.97 -30.09
C ARG A 54 8.77 -18.15 -29.43
N GLY A 55 7.84 -17.59 -30.22
CA GLY A 55 6.70 -16.83 -29.73
C GLY A 55 5.62 -17.73 -29.12
N VAL A 56 5.47 -18.95 -29.63
CA VAL A 56 4.63 -20.00 -29.02
C VAL A 56 5.25 -20.46 -27.71
N ARG A 57 6.53 -20.86 -27.66
CA ARG A 57 7.20 -21.27 -26.41
C ARG A 57 7.15 -20.20 -25.33
N ARG A 58 7.45 -18.94 -25.68
CA ARG A 58 7.32 -17.77 -24.78
C ARG A 58 5.90 -17.57 -24.28
N ARG A 59 4.88 -17.76 -25.13
CA ARG A 59 3.47 -17.60 -24.74
C ARG A 59 3.01 -18.75 -23.84
N ALA A 60 3.46 -19.97 -24.12
CA ALA A 60 3.22 -21.17 -23.32
C ALA A 60 3.87 -21.06 -21.94
N ALA A 61 5.12 -20.61 -21.85
CA ALA A 61 5.83 -20.40 -20.58
C ALA A 61 5.03 -19.47 -19.65
N LEU A 62 4.58 -18.32 -20.18
CA LEU A 62 3.74 -17.37 -19.43
C LEU A 62 2.40 -17.98 -19.00
N ALA A 63 1.81 -18.86 -19.80
CA ALA A 63 0.55 -19.52 -19.45
C ALA A 63 0.75 -20.55 -18.33
N ALA A 64 1.79 -21.38 -18.42
CA ALA A 64 2.14 -22.38 -17.42
C ALA A 64 2.27 -21.77 -16.02
N GLY A 65 3.05 -20.69 -15.89
CA GLY A 65 3.19 -19.98 -14.61
C GLY A 65 1.91 -19.26 -14.12
N ARG A 66 0.95 -18.95 -15.01
CA ARG A 66 -0.33 -18.31 -14.64
C ARG A 66 -1.44 -19.30 -14.31
N ILE A 67 -1.39 -20.49 -14.91
CA ILE A 67 -2.25 -21.63 -14.57
C ILE A 67 -1.86 -22.14 -13.18
N GLY A 68 -0.56 -22.25 -12.90
CA GLY A 68 -0.04 -22.65 -11.59
C GLY A 68 0.04 -24.16 -11.39
N ASP A 69 0.33 -24.91 -12.46
CA ASP A 69 0.43 -26.37 -12.41
C ASP A 69 1.90 -26.82 -12.27
N ASP A 70 2.22 -27.45 -11.14
CA ASP A 70 3.57 -27.90 -10.78
C ASP A 70 4.12 -29.01 -11.71
N SER A 71 3.26 -29.73 -12.45
CA SER A 71 3.69 -30.72 -13.44
C SER A 71 4.47 -30.09 -14.60
N LEU A 72 4.26 -28.79 -14.86
CA LEU A 72 4.96 -28.04 -15.90
C LEU A 72 6.34 -27.53 -15.43
N GLY A 73 6.69 -27.69 -14.15
CA GLY A 73 8.00 -27.29 -13.60
C GLY A 73 9.19 -27.84 -14.40
N PRO A 74 9.30 -29.16 -14.64
CA PRO A 74 10.35 -29.74 -15.48
C PRO A 74 10.41 -29.17 -16.90
N ALA A 75 9.26 -28.85 -17.50
CA ALA A 75 9.21 -28.26 -18.84
C ALA A 75 9.70 -26.81 -18.86
N LEU A 76 9.34 -26.02 -17.84
CA LEU A 76 9.86 -24.66 -17.65
C LEU A 76 11.36 -24.65 -17.32
N LEU A 77 11.86 -25.63 -16.56
CA LEU A 77 13.29 -25.78 -16.27
C LEU A 77 14.11 -26.01 -17.56
N ARG A 78 13.61 -26.85 -18.48
CA ARG A 78 14.22 -27.03 -19.81
C ARG A 78 14.33 -25.71 -20.59
N LEU A 79 13.36 -24.80 -20.44
CA LEU A 79 13.36 -23.49 -21.11
C LEU A 79 14.29 -22.43 -20.48
N LEU A 80 14.94 -22.70 -19.34
CA LEU A 80 16.06 -21.87 -18.87
C LEU A 80 17.30 -21.99 -19.76
N SER A 81 17.37 -22.98 -20.65
CA SER A 81 18.45 -23.17 -21.63
C SER A 81 18.02 -22.87 -23.08
N ASP A 82 16.89 -22.19 -23.28
CA ASP A 82 16.39 -21.87 -24.63
C ASP A 82 17.35 -20.91 -25.36
N PRO A 83 17.63 -21.09 -26.67
CA PRO A 83 18.44 -20.14 -27.45
C PRO A 83 17.90 -18.70 -27.40
N GLU A 84 16.58 -18.52 -27.27
CA GLU A 84 15.91 -17.23 -27.30
C GLU A 84 15.78 -16.64 -25.89
N ALA A 85 16.47 -15.52 -25.65
CA ALA A 85 16.46 -14.81 -24.37
C ALA A 85 15.06 -14.42 -23.90
N GLU A 86 14.16 -14.11 -24.85
CA GLU A 86 12.75 -13.81 -24.56
C GLU A 86 11.97 -15.02 -24.02
N VAL A 87 12.40 -16.25 -24.32
CA VAL A 87 11.86 -17.48 -23.74
C VAL A 87 12.49 -17.74 -22.36
N ARG A 88 13.82 -17.65 -22.24
CA ARG A 88 14.53 -17.87 -20.96
C ARG A 88 14.04 -16.96 -19.84
N GLN A 89 13.88 -15.65 -20.11
CA GLN A 89 13.35 -14.71 -19.11
C GLN A 89 11.92 -15.07 -18.66
N MET A 90 11.13 -15.67 -19.55
CA MET A 90 9.74 -16.02 -19.29
C MET A 90 9.62 -17.34 -18.53
N ALA A 91 10.49 -18.30 -18.83
CA ALA A 91 10.67 -19.51 -18.05
C ALA A 91 11.05 -19.17 -16.60
N ALA A 92 12.07 -18.32 -16.40
CA ALA A 92 12.48 -17.85 -15.08
C ALA A 92 11.32 -17.16 -14.32
N PHE A 93 10.66 -16.19 -14.95
CA PHE A 93 9.51 -15.49 -14.35
C PHE A 93 8.36 -16.44 -13.96
N SER A 94 8.15 -17.51 -14.72
CA SER A 94 7.05 -18.46 -14.55
C SER A 94 7.34 -19.54 -13.51
N LEU A 95 8.60 -20.01 -13.40
CA LEU A 95 9.06 -20.79 -12.25
C LEU A 95 8.89 -19.98 -10.95
N GLY A 96 9.17 -18.68 -11.01
CA GLY A 96 8.87 -17.73 -9.94
C GLY A 96 7.37 -17.48 -9.68
N LEU A 97 6.45 -17.98 -10.52
CA LEU A 97 5.01 -17.98 -10.22
C LEU A 97 4.54 -19.31 -9.62
N LEU A 98 5.12 -20.44 -10.04
CA LEU A 98 4.91 -21.75 -9.37
C LEU A 98 5.45 -21.74 -7.93
N ALA A 99 6.53 -20.97 -7.68
CA ALA A 99 7.20 -20.87 -6.39
C ALA A 99 7.83 -22.20 -5.86
N ASP A 100 8.03 -23.16 -6.76
CA ASP A 100 8.65 -24.45 -6.49
C ASP A 100 10.18 -24.32 -6.21
N LYS A 101 10.61 -24.80 -5.03
CA LYS A 101 12.02 -24.81 -4.60
C LYS A 101 12.91 -25.73 -5.45
N ARG A 102 12.37 -26.71 -6.17
CA ARG A 102 13.13 -27.54 -7.12
C ARG A 102 13.74 -26.71 -8.26
N ALA A 103 13.31 -25.46 -8.44
CA ALA A 103 13.88 -24.53 -9.40
C ALA A 103 15.06 -23.69 -8.87
N SER A 104 15.36 -23.70 -7.56
CA SER A 104 16.38 -22.83 -6.93
C SER A 104 17.73 -22.90 -7.65
N ASP A 105 18.33 -24.08 -7.82
CA ASP A 105 19.68 -24.22 -8.38
C ASP A 105 19.76 -23.79 -9.85
N ALA A 106 18.73 -24.13 -10.64
CA ALA A 106 18.67 -23.76 -12.05
C ALA A 106 18.47 -22.24 -12.24
N LEU A 107 17.72 -21.60 -11.34
CA LEU A 107 17.57 -20.14 -11.32
C LEU A 107 18.83 -19.44 -10.79
N VAL A 108 19.57 -20.04 -9.84
CA VAL A 108 20.90 -19.58 -9.42
C VAL A 108 21.89 -19.63 -10.58
N ALA A 109 21.87 -20.68 -11.41
CA ALA A 109 22.65 -20.73 -12.65
C ALA A 109 22.22 -19.62 -13.63
N ALA A 110 20.91 -19.36 -13.77
CA ALA A 110 20.38 -18.29 -14.62
C ALA A 110 20.71 -16.85 -14.13
N LEU A 111 21.20 -16.68 -12.90
CA LEU A 111 21.81 -15.40 -12.48
C LEU A 111 23.10 -15.06 -13.27
N LYS A 112 23.67 -16.03 -14.00
CA LYS A 112 24.86 -15.86 -14.84
C LYS A 112 24.56 -15.83 -16.35
N ASP A 113 23.29 -15.74 -16.74
CA ASP A 113 22.89 -15.61 -18.15
C ASP A 113 23.54 -14.37 -18.80
N PRO A 114 23.98 -14.40 -20.07
CA PRO A 114 24.50 -13.22 -20.77
C PRO A 114 23.50 -12.05 -20.81
N GLU A 115 22.20 -12.32 -20.85
CA GLU A 115 21.16 -11.32 -21.01
C GLU A 115 20.66 -10.77 -19.67
N ALA A 116 20.81 -9.45 -19.48
CA ALA A 116 20.50 -8.79 -18.21
C ALA A 116 19.06 -9.03 -17.74
N VAL A 117 18.09 -9.04 -18.67
CA VAL A 117 16.68 -9.25 -18.32
C VAL A 117 16.43 -10.69 -17.86
N VAL A 118 17.19 -11.69 -18.35
CA VAL A 118 17.11 -13.07 -17.86
C VAL A 118 17.65 -13.15 -16.42
N ARG A 119 18.85 -12.60 -16.16
CA ARG A 119 19.42 -12.52 -14.80
C ARG A 119 18.45 -11.85 -13.81
N ALA A 120 17.79 -10.78 -14.25
CA ALA A 120 16.83 -10.05 -13.44
C ALA A 120 15.55 -10.83 -13.15
N ARG A 121 15.02 -11.61 -14.11
CA ARG A 121 13.87 -12.50 -13.88
C ARG A 121 14.23 -13.71 -13.04
N ALA A 122 15.45 -14.24 -13.14
CA ALA A 122 15.95 -15.26 -12.24
C ALA A 122 16.03 -14.74 -10.79
N ALA A 123 16.57 -13.55 -10.57
CA ALA A 123 16.60 -12.90 -9.26
C ALA A 123 15.19 -12.67 -8.69
N GLU A 124 14.26 -12.15 -9.50
CA GLU A 124 12.85 -12.00 -9.10
C GLU A 124 12.21 -13.33 -8.72
N ALA A 125 12.47 -14.39 -9.49
CA ALA A 125 11.91 -15.72 -9.26
C ALA A 125 12.40 -16.35 -7.95
N LEU A 126 13.71 -16.29 -7.69
CA LEU A 126 14.31 -16.75 -6.43
C LEU A 126 13.70 -16.03 -5.21
N GLY A 127 13.55 -14.71 -5.30
CA GLY A 127 12.86 -13.93 -4.27
C GLY A 127 11.39 -14.34 -4.08
N ARG A 128 10.70 -14.77 -5.14
CA ARG A 128 9.31 -15.24 -5.06
C ARG A 128 9.18 -16.63 -4.42
N ILE A 129 10.03 -17.57 -4.82
CA ILE A 129 10.15 -18.95 -4.29
C ILE A 129 10.41 -18.95 -2.78
N GLY A 130 11.15 -17.96 -2.27
CA GLY A 130 11.35 -17.81 -0.83
C GLY A 130 12.37 -18.78 -0.25
N ASP A 131 13.34 -19.20 -1.05
CA ASP A 131 14.39 -20.11 -0.60
C ASP A 131 15.62 -19.36 -0.10
N ALA A 132 15.88 -19.39 1.21
CA ALA A 132 16.95 -18.58 1.82
C ALA A 132 18.36 -19.02 1.37
N ALA A 133 18.54 -20.30 1.00
CA ALA A 133 19.83 -20.85 0.57
C ALA A 133 20.46 -20.12 -0.64
N VAL A 134 19.64 -19.44 -1.46
CA VAL A 134 20.10 -18.72 -2.66
C VAL A 134 20.53 -17.27 -2.38
N ALA A 135 20.34 -16.77 -1.16
CA ALA A 135 20.67 -15.38 -0.81
C ALA A 135 22.14 -15.00 -1.07
N PRO A 136 23.16 -15.84 -0.78
CA PRO A 136 24.54 -15.54 -1.14
C PRO A 136 24.77 -15.35 -2.65
N ALA A 137 24.04 -16.09 -3.50
CA ALA A 137 24.13 -15.94 -4.96
C ALA A 137 23.47 -14.66 -5.47
N LEU A 138 22.35 -14.23 -4.84
CA LEU A 138 21.75 -12.92 -5.09
C LEU A 138 22.67 -11.77 -4.67
N ALA A 139 23.39 -11.91 -3.55
CA ALA A 139 24.40 -10.94 -3.13
C ALA A 139 25.60 -10.90 -4.09
N ALA A 140 26.07 -12.05 -4.56
CA ALA A 140 27.13 -12.14 -5.57
C ALA A 140 26.75 -11.40 -6.87
N LEU A 141 25.53 -11.59 -7.40
CA LEU A 141 25.06 -10.86 -8.58
C LEU A 141 25.08 -9.33 -8.41
N VAL A 142 24.81 -8.81 -7.20
CA VAL A 142 24.94 -7.38 -6.91
C VAL A 142 26.41 -6.95 -6.95
N VAL A 143 27.30 -7.70 -6.28
CA VAL A 143 28.72 -7.34 -6.11
C VAL A 143 29.56 -7.54 -7.38
N GLU A 144 29.34 -8.60 -8.15
CA GLU A 144 30.08 -8.92 -9.39
C GLU A 144 29.99 -7.81 -10.46
N THR A 145 28.96 -6.96 -10.39
CA THR A 145 28.72 -5.87 -11.35
C THR A 145 29.30 -4.51 -10.92
N ILE A 146 29.98 -4.45 -9.77
CA ILE A 146 30.65 -3.24 -9.27
C ILE A 146 32.10 -3.22 -9.82
N PRO A 147 32.57 -2.13 -10.44
CA PRO A 147 33.98 -2.00 -10.82
C PRO A 147 34.88 -2.14 -9.59
N LYS A 148 36.00 -2.87 -9.69
CA LYS A 148 36.85 -3.22 -8.54
C LYS A 148 37.48 -1.99 -7.88
N GLU A 149 37.61 -0.91 -8.65
CA GLU A 149 38.20 0.36 -8.30
C GLU A 149 37.18 1.34 -7.68
N ALA A 150 35.87 1.03 -7.76
CA ALA A 150 34.80 1.91 -7.31
C ALA A 150 34.60 1.83 -5.78
N THR A 151 35.01 2.87 -5.06
CA THR A 151 34.83 2.95 -3.59
C THR A 151 33.36 3.09 -3.19
N VAL A 152 32.59 3.88 -3.93
CA VAL A 152 31.12 4.01 -3.82
C VAL A 152 30.58 4.21 -5.24
N LEU A 153 29.55 3.46 -5.62
CA LEU A 153 28.92 3.51 -6.94
C LEU A 153 27.67 4.42 -6.91
N THR A 154 27.78 5.59 -7.51
CA THR A 154 26.68 6.57 -7.61
C THR A 154 25.75 6.21 -8.77
N VAL A 155 24.62 5.58 -8.47
CA VAL A 155 23.66 5.13 -9.50
C VAL A 155 22.72 6.29 -9.86
N ARG A 156 22.67 6.63 -11.16
CA ARG A 156 21.79 7.66 -11.74
C ARG A 156 21.25 7.15 -13.09
N GLY A 157 20.08 7.62 -13.50
CA GLY A 157 19.41 7.13 -14.72
C GLY A 157 18.72 5.76 -14.59
N ASP A 158 18.56 5.27 -13.35
CA ASP A 158 17.75 4.11 -13.00
C ASP A 158 16.27 4.35 -13.43
N ASP A 159 15.74 3.50 -14.32
CA ASP A 159 14.37 3.60 -14.85
C ASP A 159 13.62 2.29 -14.62
N PRO A 160 12.85 2.17 -13.52
CA PRO A 160 12.01 1.01 -13.22
C PRO A 160 10.94 0.67 -14.29
N GLY A 161 10.67 1.58 -15.24
CA GLY A 161 9.79 1.32 -16.38
C GLY A 161 10.51 0.72 -17.60
N SER A 162 11.84 0.82 -17.69
CA SER A 162 12.61 0.38 -18.86
C SER A 162 13.07 -1.07 -18.76
N ALA A 163 12.74 -1.87 -19.77
CA ALA A 163 13.30 -3.21 -19.96
C ALA A 163 14.77 -3.21 -20.40
N ARG A 164 15.37 -2.03 -20.65
CA ARG A 164 16.80 -1.84 -21.01
C ARG A 164 17.62 -1.19 -19.89
N ASP A 165 17.05 -1.05 -18.69
CA ASP A 165 17.74 -0.50 -17.53
C ASP A 165 18.91 -1.42 -17.10
N PRO A 166 20.17 -0.94 -17.11
CA PRO A 166 21.33 -1.74 -16.75
C PRO A 166 21.36 -2.18 -15.28
N TRP A 167 20.60 -1.51 -14.41
CA TRP A 167 20.49 -1.81 -12.98
C TRP A 167 19.34 -2.75 -12.62
N LEU A 168 18.55 -3.19 -13.61
CA LEU A 168 17.42 -4.09 -13.43
C LEU A 168 17.79 -5.42 -12.73
N PRO A 169 18.92 -6.11 -13.04
CA PRO A 169 19.32 -7.32 -12.32
C PRO A 169 19.57 -7.08 -10.83
N GLN A 170 20.36 -6.07 -10.49
CA GLN A 170 20.79 -5.75 -9.14
C GLN A 170 19.60 -5.25 -8.31
N ARG A 171 18.71 -4.46 -8.91
CA ARG A 171 17.49 -3.97 -8.25
C ARG A 171 16.56 -5.12 -7.88
N LEU A 172 16.34 -6.08 -8.79
CA LEU A 172 15.52 -7.25 -8.50
C LEU A 172 16.22 -8.25 -7.56
N ALA A 173 17.55 -8.32 -7.56
CA ALA A 173 18.33 -9.07 -6.55
C ALA A 173 18.21 -8.45 -5.14
N LEU A 174 18.34 -7.12 -5.00
CA LEU A 174 18.11 -6.43 -3.72
C LEU A 174 16.65 -6.62 -3.24
N PHE A 175 15.67 -6.57 -4.13
CA PHE A 175 14.27 -6.84 -3.77
C PHE A 175 14.04 -8.31 -3.37
N ALA A 176 14.76 -9.25 -3.97
CA ALA A 176 14.75 -10.66 -3.59
C ALA A 176 15.37 -10.87 -2.20
N LEU A 177 16.54 -10.31 -1.91
CA LEU A 177 17.18 -10.35 -0.59
C LEU A 177 16.26 -9.80 0.52
N VAL A 178 15.63 -8.65 0.28
CA VAL A 178 14.64 -8.05 1.19
C VAL A 178 13.42 -8.96 1.40
N ARG A 179 12.98 -9.69 0.37
CA ARG A 179 11.85 -10.61 0.45
C ARG A 179 12.20 -11.93 1.15
N LEU A 180 13.45 -12.41 1.01
CA LEU A 180 14.02 -13.52 1.80
C LEU A 180 14.29 -13.12 3.26
N LYS A 181 14.44 -11.82 3.52
CA LYS A 181 14.86 -11.24 4.82
C LYS A 181 16.29 -11.63 5.24
N ASP A 182 17.13 -12.00 4.29
CA ASP A 182 18.51 -12.40 4.57
C ASP A 182 19.39 -11.16 4.79
N VAL A 183 19.67 -10.87 6.07
CA VAL A 183 20.48 -9.72 6.47
C VAL A 183 21.97 -9.90 6.13
N PRO A 184 22.64 -11.05 6.42
CA PRO A 184 24.05 -11.25 6.05
C PRO A 184 24.33 -11.14 4.54
N ALA A 185 23.45 -11.65 3.69
CA ALA A 185 23.56 -11.48 2.25
C ALA A 185 23.29 -10.03 1.81
N ALA A 186 22.35 -9.33 2.45
CA ALA A 186 22.14 -7.90 2.20
C ALA A 186 23.33 -7.04 2.66
N GLU A 187 23.97 -7.35 3.78
CA GLU A 187 25.22 -6.72 4.21
C GLU A 187 26.33 -6.95 3.19
N THR A 188 26.51 -8.20 2.74
CA THR A 188 27.49 -8.55 1.69
C THR A 188 27.24 -7.76 0.39
N ALA A 189 25.97 -7.65 -0.02
CA ALA A 189 25.54 -6.94 -1.22
C ALA A 189 25.67 -5.42 -1.12
N LEU A 190 25.52 -4.83 0.07
CA LEU A 190 25.43 -3.37 0.26
C LEU A 190 26.66 -2.74 0.92
N LEU A 191 27.50 -3.51 1.61
CA LEU A 191 28.64 -3.03 2.38
C LEU A 191 29.96 -3.67 1.93
N SER A 192 31.04 -2.90 2.00
CA SER A 192 32.43 -3.34 1.85
C SER A 192 33.23 -2.76 3.01
N ALA A 193 33.80 -3.61 3.88
CA ALA A 193 34.48 -3.20 5.11
C ALA A 193 33.67 -2.18 5.96
N GLY A 194 32.35 -2.41 6.11
CA GLY A 194 31.43 -1.54 6.83
C GLY A 194 31.02 -0.24 6.11
N ARG A 195 31.58 0.05 4.93
CA ARG A 195 31.25 1.23 4.11
C ARG A 195 30.19 0.88 3.04
N PRO A 196 29.24 1.77 2.73
CA PRO A 196 28.22 1.52 1.71
C PRO A 196 28.82 1.48 0.30
N ARG A 197 28.42 0.47 -0.47
CA ARG A 197 28.85 0.28 -1.87
C ARG A 197 28.14 1.19 -2.87
N PHE A 198 26.97 1.74 -2.52
CA PHE A 198 26.10 2.47 -3.44
C PHE A 198 25.57 3.77 -2.83
N ASP A 199 25.51 4.82 -3.64
CA ASP A 199 24.59 5.95 -3.44
C ASP A 199 23.40 5.79 -4.39
N TRP A 200 22.41 5.01 -3.94
CA TRP A 200 21.28 4.55 -4.75
C TRP A 200 20.01 4.35 -3.90
N TRP A 201 18.87 4.76 -4.44
CA TRP A 201 17.58 4.63 -3.75
C TRP A 201 17.20 3.17 -3.47
N ALA A 202 17.56 2.22 -4.34
CA ALA A 202 17.20 0.81 -4.13
C ALA A 202 18.02 0.15 -3.02
N ALA A 203 19.30 0.52 -2.89
CA ALA A 203 20.15 0.15 -1.76
C ALA A 203 19.61 0.73 -0.44
N THR A 204 19.24 2.02 -0.46
CA THR A 204 18.63 2.70 0.70
C THR A 204 17.28 2.08 1.08
N TRP A 205 16.45 1.76 0.09
CA TRP A 205 15.17 1.06 0.27
C TRP A 205 15.37 -0.32 0.89
N ALA A 206 16.39 -1.07 0.46
CA ALA A 206 16.68 -2.39 1.01
C ALA A 206 17.10 -2.33 2.48
N ALA A 207 18.02 -1.41 2.83
CA ALA A 207 18.39 -1.16 4.22
C ALA A 207 17.19 -0.71 5.07
N MET A 208 16.37 0.23 4.56
CA MET A 208 15.15 0.72 5.21
C MET A 208 14.08 -0.39 5.37
N ARG A 209 14.08 -1.42 4.50
CA ARG A 209 13.10 -2.52 4.54
C ARG A 209 13.50 -3.69 5.43
N LEU A 210 14.79 -3.90 5.64
CA LEU A 210 15.32 -4.95 6.52
C LEU A 210 15.37 -4.50 7.98
N GLU A 211 15.38 -3.18 8.24
CA GLU A 211 15.36 -2.59 9.59
C GLU A 211 16.49 -3.12 10.50
N ALA A 212 17.61 -3.54 9.89
CA ALA A 212 18.74 -4.17 10.55
C ALA A 212 19.82 -3.13 10.96
N PRO A 213 20.27 -3.10 12.23
CA PRO A 213 21.28 -2.14 12.69
C PRO A 213 22.61 -2.17 11.91
N ALA A 214 23.03 -3.34 11.42
CA ALA A 214 24.24 -3.48 10.61
C ALA A 214 24.17 -2.72 9.27
N LEU A 215 22.96 -2.47 8.74
CA LEU A 215 22.75 -1.68 7.52
C LEU A 215 22.62 -0.16 7.79
N ARG A 216 22.75 0.28 9.04
CA ARG A 216 22.79 1.72 9.42
C ARG A 216 23.79 2.54 8.58
N PRO A 217 25.01 2.08 8.22
CA PRO A 217 25.93 2.86 7.39
C PRO A 217 25.37 3.23 6.01
N VAL A 218 24.51 2.38 5.42
CA VAL A 218 23.83 2.67 4.14
C VAL A 218 22.85 3.83 4.32
N LEU A 219 22.06 3.79 5.39
CA LEU A 219 21.08 4.83 5.71
C LEU A 219 21.75 6.16 6.08
N VAL A 220 22.85 6.12 6.84
CA VAL A 220 23.60 7.33 7.23
C VAL A 220 24.24 8.01 6.03
N ALA A 221 24.81 7.26 5.07
CA ALA A 221 25.33 7.87 3.84
C ALA A 221 24.22 8.39 2.93
N ALA A 222 23.13 7.63 2.76
CA ALA A 222 21.99 8.02 1.94
C ALA A 222 21.26 9.27 2.45
N ALA A 223 21.35 9.59 3.74
CA ALA A 223 20.88 10.86 4.31
C ALA A 223 21.58 12.08 3.67
N SER A 224 22.81 11.95 3.19
CA SER A 224 23.56 13.01 2.49
C SER A 224 23.48 12.92 0.96
N SER A 225 22.64 12.02 0.41
CA SER A 225 22.52 11.81 -1.04
C SER A 225 21.98 13.04 -1.78
N SER A 226 22.44 13.29 -3.01
CA SER A 226 21.84 14.33 -3.86
C SER A 226 20.38 14.03 -4.21
N ASP A 227 20.01 12.74 -4.26
CA ASP A 227 18.67 12.26 -4.59
C ASP A 227 17.70 12.42 -3.39
N PRO A 228 16.60 13.18 -3.53
CA PRO A 228 15.60 13.31 -2.48
C PRO A 228 14.92 12.00 -2.08
N LEU A 229 14.74 11.05 -3.01
CA LEU A 229 14.13 9.77 -2.68
C LEU A 229 15.01 8.97 -1.71
N SER A 230 16.31 8.91 -1.97
CA SER A 230 17.31 8.32 -1.07
C SER A 230 17.33 9.01 0.30
N ARG A 231 17.32 10.35 0.38
CA ARG A 231 17.25 11.05 1.68
C ARG A 231 15.96 10.78 2.45
N ALA A 232 14.81 10.70 1.77
CA ALA A 232 13.52 10.40 2.40
C ALA A 232 13.43 8.95 2.91
N LEU A 233 13.99 7.99 2.17
CA LEU A 233 14.11 6.59 2.58
C LEU A 233 15.10 6.43 3.74
N ALA A 234 16.22 7.16 3.71
CA ALA A 234 17.22 7.20 4.78
C ALA A 234 16.61 7.68 6.09
N ALA A 235 15.95 8.84 6.10
CA ALA A 235 15.26 9.36 7.27
C ALA A 235 14.28 8.33 7.86
N ARG A 236 13.44 7.73 7.01
CA ARG A 236 12.48 6.71 7.43
C ARG A 236 13.14 5.46 8.03
N GLY A 237 14.24 4.99 7.44
CA GLY A 237 14.96 3.81 7.95
C GLY A 237 15.66 4.09 9.28
N LEU A 238 16.30 5.26 9.42
CA LEU A 238 16.88 5.73 10.67
C LEU A 238 15.84 5.84 11.79
N GLY A 239 14.63 6.32 11.47
CA GLY A 239 13.49 6.32 12.39
C GLY A 239 13.01 4.93 12.80
N ALA A 240 13.02 3.96 11.88
CA ALA A 240 12.61 2.58 12.15
C ALA A 240 13.59 1.83 13.07
N LEU A 241 14.90 2.13 13.00
CA LEU A 241 15.91 1.60 13.91
C LEU A 241 15.76 2.08 15.37
N LYS A 242 15.03 3.19 15.59
CA LYS A 242 14.80 3.82 16.92
C LYS A 242 16.08 4.15 17.71
N ASP A 243 17.18 4.36 17.01
CA ASP A 243 18.48 4.66 17.60
C ASP A 243 18.59 6.15 17.94
N PRO A 244 18.78 6.55 19.22
CA PRO A 244 19.03 7.94 19.62
C PRO A 244 20.16 8.62 18.83
N ALA A 245 21.23 7.90 18.50
CA ALA A 245 22.37 8.43 17.75
C ALA A 245 22.07 8.61 16.24
N ALA A 246 20.84 8.33 15.80
CA ALA A 246 20.37 8.70 14.47
C ALA A 246 19.80 10.13 14.41
N LEU A 247 19.43 10.75 15.54
CA LEU A 247 18.89 12.12 15.56
C LEU A 247 19.86 13.13 14.94
N ASP A 248 21.15 13.00 15.21
CA ASP A 248 22.19 13.92 14.73
C ASP A 248 22.37 13.84 13.19
N VAL A 249 21.95 12.73 12.57
CA VAL A 249 21.90 12.53 11.10
C VAL A 249 20.56 12.96 10.51
N VAL A 250 19.46 12.86 11.26
CA VAL A 250 18.12 13.26 10.83
C VAL A 250 17.88 14.76 10.98
N ALA A 251 18.54 15.43 11.93
CA ALA A 251 18.31 16.84 12.25
C ALA A 251 18.49 17.82 11.06
N PRO A 252 19.49 17.66 10.16
CA PRO A 252 19.57 18.48 8.94
C PRO A 252 18.38 18.29 7.99
N LEU A 253 17.85 17.06 7.90
CA LEU A 253 16.77 16.70 6.98
C LEU A 253 15.43 17.34 7.34
N LEU A 254 15.25 17.79 8.58
CA LEU A 254 14.07 18.55 9.03
C LEU A 254 13.92 19.90 8.31
N ARG A 255 15.00 20.39 7.67
CA ARG A 255 15.04 21.64 6.89
C ARG A 255 15.42 21.39 5.43
N ASP A 256 15.19 20.17 4.92
CA ASP A 256 15.47 19.85 3.53
C ASP A 256 14.60 20.67 2.58
N ARG A 257 15.15 21.02 1.42
CA ARG A 257 14.44 21.68 0.31
C ARG A 257 13.30 20.83 -0.27
N ASP A 258 13.35 19.52 -0.09
CA ASP A 258 12.30 18.59 -0.49
C ASP A 258 11.34 18.32 0.69
N GLN A 259 10.08 18.70 0.50
CA GLN A 259 9.01 18.55 1.49
C GLN A 259 8.83 17.08 1.94
N GLN A 260 9.03 16.09 1.06
CA GLN A 260 8.89 14.68 1.44
C GLN A 260 10.07 14.20 2.30
N VAL A 261 11.27 14.74 2.08
CA VAL A 261 12.42 14.48 2.97
C VAL A 261 12.14 15.03 4.37
N ALA A 262 11.73 16.30 4.48
CA ALA A 262 11.39 16.93 5.75
C ALA A 262 10.23 16.23 6.49
N VAL A 263 9.18 15.81 5.77
CA VAL A 263 8.06 15.02 6.33
C VAL A 263 8.53 13.65 6.86
N ASN A 264 9.45 12.96 6.18
CA ASN A 264 9.97 11.69 6.69
C ASN A 264 10.96 11.90 7.85
N ALA A 265 11.70 13.01 7.88
CA ALA A 265 12.54 13.39 9.01
C ALA A 265 11.72 13.68 10.28
N LEU A 266 10.64 14.47 10.20
CA LEU A 266 9.73 14.73 11.33
C LEU A 266 9.18 13.42 11.92
N ARG A 267 8.73 12.51 11.04
CA ARG A 267 8.25 11.18 11.44
C ARG A 267 9.34 10.31 12.07
N ALA A 268 10.58 10.40 11.60
CA ALA A 268 11.70 9.66 12.13
C ALA A 268 12.05 10.11 13.56
N VAL A 269 12.10 11.43 13.80
CA VAL A 269 12.33 11.97 15.16
C VAL A 269 11.21 11.52 16.12
N GLY A 270 9.95 11.59 15.69
CA GLY A 270 8.81 11.08 16.47
C GLY A 270 8.86 9.57 16.74
N ALA A 271 9.37 8.77 15.80
CA ALA A 271 9.50 7.32 15.93
C ALA A 271 10.67 6.86 16.83
N ILE A 272 11.75 7.66 16.91
CA ILE A 272 12.88 7.45 17.83
C ILE A 272 12.47 7.76 19.28
N GLY A 273 11.66 8.79 19.51
CA GLY A 273 11.07 9.10 20.83
C GLY A 273 12.01 9.74 21.86
N ASP A 274 13.27 9.99 21.51
CA ASP A 274 14.28 10.65 22.36
C ASP A 274 13.86 12.10 22.69
N PRO A 275 13.96 12.56 23.97
CA PRO A 275 13.58 13.92 24.39
C PRO A 275 14.21 15.06 23.57
N ARG A 276 15.45 14.90 23.07
CA ARG A 276 16.13 15.90 22.20
C ARG A 276 15.30 16.21 20.95
N GLY A 277 14.49 15.26 20.50
CA GLY A 277 13.59 15.40 19.36
C GLY A 277 12.57 16.53 19.51
N VAL A 278 12.16 16.89 20.73
CA VAL A 278 11.17 17.96 20.97
C VAL A 278 11.67 19.30 20.42
N GLY A 279 12.89 19.71 20.80
CA GLY A 279 13.52 20.94 20.31
C GLY A 279 13.82 20.91 18.80
N MET A 280 13.96 19.72 18.22
CA MET A 280 14.17 19.55 16.77
C MET A 280 12.88 19.74 15.97
N VAL A 281 11.72 19.25 16.44
CA VAL A 281 10.44 19.34 15.72
C VAL A 281 9.64 20.61 16.05
N ALA A 282 9.85 21.21 17.22
CA ALA A 282 9.13 22.42 17.66
C ALA A 282 9.15 23.60 16.64
N PRO A 283 10.24 23.88 15.90
CA PRO A 283 10.23 24.92 14.85
C PRO A 283 9.21 24.66 13.74
N GLY A 284 8.90 23.39 13.43
CA GLY A 284 7.95 23.00 12.39
C GLY A 284 6.49 23.37 12.71
N LEU A 285 6.17 23.63 13.99
CA LEU A 285 4.87 24.18 14.40
C LEU A 285 4.59 25.59 13.85
N ARG A 286 5.64 26.31 13.42
CA ARG A 286 5.57 27.65 12.82
C ARG A 286 5.89 27.66 11.32
N SER A 287 5.80 26.48 10.67
CA SER A 287 5.98 26.34 9.23
C SER A 287 4.84 27.03 8.46
N PRO A 288 5.10 27.73 7.35
CA PRO A 288 4.06 28.20 6.43
C PRO A 288 3.43 27.06 5.62
N ASP A 289 4.01 25.86 5.61
CA ASP A 289 3.41 24.64 5.05
C ASP A 289 2.60 23.88 6.12
N PRO A 290 1.25 23.79 6.00
CA PRO A 290 0.39 23.03 6.89
C PRO A 290 0.78 21.56 7.07
N VAL A 291 1.39 20.93 6.05
CA VAL A 291 1.79 19.51 6.13
C VAL A 291 2.91 19.32 7.15
N LEU A 292 3.88 20.24 7.19
CA LEU A 292 4.95 20.20 8.19
C LEU A 292 4.43 20.53 9.60
N VAL A 293 3.47 21.45 9.75
CA VAL A 293 2.82 21.75 11.06
C VAL A 293 2.15 20.48 11.62
N TRP A 294 1.32 19.81 10.81
CA TRP A 294 0.61 18.58 11.20
C TRP A 294 1.56 17.41 11.48
N GLU A 295 2.58 17.16 10.66
CA GLU A 295 3.55 16.08 10.94
C GLU A 295 4.43 16.42 12.16
N SER A 296 4.68 17.70 12.47
CA SER A 296 5.35 18.14 13.71
C SER A 296 4.49 17.88 14.94
N LEU A 297 3.19 18.20 14.90
CA LEU A 297 2.24 17.84 15.96
C LEU A 297 2.19 16.32 16.17
N LYS A 298 2.18 15.52 15.09
CA LYS A 298 2.23 14.06 15.18
C LYS A 298 3.56 13.51 15.71
N ALA A 299 4.67 14.21 15.51
CA ALA A 299 5.94 13.86 16.15
C ALA A 299 5.89 14.16 17.66
N LEU A 300 5.41 15.35 18.06
CA LEU A 300 5.23 15.72 19.46
C LEU A 300 4.26 14.78 20.21
N ALA A 301 3.22 14.27 19.54
CA ALA A 301 2.31 13.27 20.11
C ALA A 301 2.98 11.91 20.43
N GLN A 302 4.21 11.67 19.95
CA GLN A 302 5.02 10.48 20.28
C GLN A 302 6.19 10.79 21.24
N LEU A 303 6.62 12.05 21.30
CA LEU A 303 7.71 12.54 22.16
C LEU A 303 7.23 12.88 23.59
N PRO A 304 8.15 13.05 24.57
CA PRO A 304 7.81 13.60 25.88
C PRO A 304 7.13 14.97 25.78
N PRO A 305 6.13 15.27 26.62
CA PRO A 305 5.45 16.56 26.60
C PRO A 305 6.36 17.68 27.14
N ASP A 306 6.28 18.85 26.50
CA ASP A 306 7.04 20.05 26.88
C ASP A 306 6.09 21.23 27.05
N ARG A 307 5.97 21.74 28.28
CA ARG A 307 5.08 22.86 28.63
C ARG A 307 5.50 24.19 27.99
N THR A 308 6.75 24.37 27.58
CA THR A 308 7.19 25.61 26.89
C THR A 308 6.49 25.82 25.55
N LEU A 309 6.05 24.72 24.91
CA LEU A 309 5.33 24.76 23.64
C LEU A 309 3.83 25.07 23.79
N ARG A 310 3.27 25.07 25.02
CA ARG A 310 1.83 25.21 25.31
C ARG A 310 1.21 26.38 24.53
N ALA A 311 1.77 27.58 24.64
CA ALA A 311 1.26 28.77 23.95
C ALA A 311 1.27 28.65 22.40
N THR A 312 2.25 27.94 21.82
CA THR A 312 2.27 27.68 20.36
C THR A 312 1.21 26.66 19.98
N VAL A 313 1.01 25.60 20.77
CA VAL A 313 0.00 24.56 20.49
C VAL A 313 -1.43 25.08 20.68
N VAL A 314 -1.69 25.94 21.68
CA VAL A 314 -2.99 26.59 21.88
C VAL A 314 -3.40 27.40 20.64
N ASN A 315 -2.48 28.19 20.06
CA ASN A 315 -2.75 28.93 18.82
C ASN A 315 -3.10 28.00 17.65
N LEU A 316 -2.54 26.78 17.62
CA LEU A 316 -2.86 25.78 16.58
C LEU A 316 -4.22 25.10 16.78
N VAL A 317 -4.82 25.18 17.98
CA VAL A 317 -6.24 24.80 18.20
C VAL A 317 -7.19 25.77 17.49
N GLY A 318 -6.77 27.02 17.21
CA GLY A 318 -7.54 28.01 16.44
C GLY A 318 -7.28 28.03 14.92
N HIS A 319 -6.43 27.14 14.40
CA HIS A 319 -5.89 27.23 13.04
C HIS A 319 -6.94 26.95 11.92
N ASP A 320 -6.92 27.72 10.82
CA ASP A 320 -7.88 27.64 9.68
C ASP A 320 -8.19 26.20 9.22
N GLN A 321 -7.14 25.41 9.02
CA GLN A 321 -7.20 24.01 8.61
C GLN A 321 -7.67 23.11 9.77
N PRO A 322 -8.86 22.47 9.69
CA PRO A 322 -9.43 21.74 10.84
C PRO A 322 -8.61 20.51 11.26
N TRP A 323 -7.79 19.95 10.36
CA TRP A 323 -6.91 18.81 10.67
C TRP A 323 -5.76 19.22 11.59
N ILE A 324 -5.21 20.44 11.45
CA ILE A 324 -4.21 20.95 12.38
C ILE A 324 -4.82 21.15 13.78
N ARG A 325 -6.05 21.68 13.87
CA ARG A 325 -6.79 21.79 15.14
C ARG A 325 -6.97 20.43 15.80
N ALA A 326 -7.41 19.42 15.04
CA ALA A 326 -7.56 18.04 15.52
C ALA A 326 -6.25 17.40 16.03
N ALA A 327 -5.09 17.76 15.48
CA ALA A 327 -3.78 17.27 15.97
C ALA A 327 -3.21 18.09 17.14
N ALA A 328 -3.59 19.36 17.29
CA ALA A 328 -3.15 20.18 18.42
C ALA A 328 -3.74 19.69 19.75
N LEU A 329 -5.01 19.27 19.75
CA LEU A 329 -5.74 18.81 20.94
C LEU A 329 -5.05 17.68 21.73
N PRO A 330 -4.67 16.52 21.15
CA PRO A 330 -4.00 15.45 21.90
C PRO A 330 -2.55 15.78 22.30
N VAL A 331 -1.91 16.78 21.67
CA VAL A 331 -0.61 17.29 22.11
C VAL A 331 -0.78 18.19 23.34
N LEU A 332 -1.77 19.09 23.30
CA LEU A 332 -2.08 20.00 24.40
C LEU A 332 -2.52 19.25 25.67
N ALA A 333 -3.42 18.26 25.54
CA ALA A 333 -3.88 17.40 26.64
C ALA A 333 -2.76 16.61 27.34
N ARG A 334 -1.61 16.42 26.68
CA ARG A 334 -0.42 15.77 27.27
C ARG A 334 0.53 16.76 27.95
N MET A 335 0.51 18.03 27.57
CA MET A 335 1.35 19.07 28.18
C MET A 335 0.80 19.52 29.53
N ASP A 336 -0.52 19.66 29.62
CA ASP A 336 -1.16 20.29 30.77
C ASP A 336 -2.58 19.75 31.00
N ARG A 337 -2.70 18.64 31.72
CA ARG A 337 -4.00 17.97 31.96
C ARG A 337 -4.96 18.81 32.79
N GLU A 338 -4.45 19.44 33.84
CA GLU A 338 -5.23 20.20 34.82
C GLU A 338 -5.87 21.44 34.20
N GLU A 339 -5.15 22.15 33.33
CA GLU A 339 -5.68 23.34 32.66
C GLU A 339 -6.23 23.06 31.24
N PHE A 340 -6.14 21.83 30.70
CA PHE A 340 -6.63 21.50 29.34
C PHE A 340 -8.10 21.85 29.14
N ALA A 341 -8.97 21.39 30.05
CA ALA A 341 -10.40 21.65 30.01
C ALA A 341 -10.72 23.16 30.15
N LEU A 342 -9.96 23.88 30.98
CA LEU A 342 -10.12 25.33 31.20
C LEU A 342 -9.71 26.17 29.98
N VAL A 343 -8.61 25.81 29.31
CA VAL A 343 -8.19 26.47 28.07
C VAL A 343 -9.25 26.33 26.97
N LEU A 344 -9.96 25.19 26.95
CA LEU A 344 -10.99 24.90 25.96
C LEU A 344 -12.36 25.47 26.31
N SER A 345 -12.67 25.76 27.58
CA SER A 345 -13.97 26.32 27.98
C SER A 345 -14.22 27.74 27.45
N GLY A 346 -13.18 28.43 26.99
CA GLY A 346 -13.26 29.74 26.33
C GLY A 346 -13.39 29.69 24.80
N LEU A 347 -13.59 28.52 24.19
CA LEU A 347 -13.70 28.34 22.75
C LEU A 347 -15.09 27.82 22.34
N ASP A 348 -15.63 28.36 21.24
CA ASP A 348 -16.85 27.83 20.62
C ASP A 348 -16.64 26.39 20.09
N PRO A 349 -17.68 25.54 20.11
CA PRO A 349 -17.60 24.19 19.54
C PRO A 349 -17.22 24.21 18.05
N ASP A 350 -16.12 23.54 17.69
CA ASP A 350 -15.58 23.53 16.33
C ASP A 350 -16.66 23.14 15.29
N PRO A 351 -16.85 23.87 14.18
CA PRO A 351 -17.86 23.54 13.16
C PRO A 351 -17.66 22.13 12.56
N ALA A 352 -16.43 21.62 12.50
CA ALA A 352 -16.14 20.27 12.01
C ALA A 352 -16.32 19.22 13.12
N TRP A 353 -17.38 18.40 12.99
CA TRP A 353 -17.71 17.32 13.94
C TRP A 353 -16.53 16.40 14.29
N TRP A 354 -15.66 16.11 13.34
CA TRP A 354 -14.52 15.23 13.55
C TRP A 354 -13.37 15.88 14.32
N VAL A 355 -13.33 17.21 14.42
CA VAL A 355 -12.47 17.92 15.38
C VAL A 355 -13.08 17.83 16.79
N ARG A 356 -14.41 17.94 16.92
CA ARG A 356 -15.12 17.69 18.18
C ARG A 356 -14.96 16.22 18.65
N ALA A 357 -14.90 15.26 17.72
CA ALA A 357 -14.56 13.87 18.02
C ALA A 357 -13.08 13.70 18.46
N ALA A 358 -12.14 14.45 17.88
CA ALA A 358 -10.74 14.48 18.32
C ALA A 358 -10.59 15.15 19.71
N LEU A 359 -11.39 16.17 20.01
CA LEU A 359 -11.52 16.78 21.33
C LEU A 359 -12.01 15.75 22.36
N ALA A 360 -13.09 15.00 22.06
CA ALA A 360 -13.56 13.94 22.94
C ALA A 360 -12.46 12.91 23.26
N ALA A 361 -11.72 12.46 22.23
CA ALA A 361 -10.60 11.54 22.41
C ALA A 361 -9.45 12.13 23.26
N ALA A 362 -9.22 13.45 23.19
CA ALA A 362 -8.22 14.14 24.01
C ALA A 362 -8.67 14.30 25.48
N LEU A 363 -9.93 14.68 25.72
CA LEU A 363 -10.55 14.76 27.05
C LEU A 363 -10.52 13.39 27.76
N GLY A 364 -10.88 12.32 27.04
CA GLY A 364 -10.79 10.95 27.56
C GLY A 364 -9.37 10.45 27.84
N ALA A 365 -8.34 11.14 27.34
CA ALA A 365 -6.92 10.86 27.61
C ALA A 365 -6.30 11.76 28.71
N ALA A 366 -6.99 12.87 29.05
CA ALA A 366 -6.75 13.64 30.27
C ALA A 366 -7.36 12.92 31.48
N GLY A 367 -8.65 12.58 31.41
CA GLY A 367 -9.35 11.70 32.34
C GLY A 367 -9.72 12.30 33.71
N ASP A 368 -9.59 13.61 33.87
CA ASP A 368 -10.02 14.37 35.04
C ASP A 368 -11.55 14.61 35.07
N ASP A 369 -12.08 14.99 36.24
CA ASP A 369 -13.51 15.20 36.44
C ASP A 369 -14.11 16.32 35.57
N VAL A 370 -13.33 17.34 35.21
CA VAL A 370 -13.80 18.44 34.34
C VAL A 370 -13.91 17.94 32.90
N SER A 371 -12.90 17.22 32.41
CA SER A 371 -12.93 16.54 31.12
C SER A 371 -14.07 15.52 31.02
N LEU A 372 -14.34 14.76 32.08
CA LEU A 372 -15.50 13.85 32.17
C LEU A 372 -16.83 14.62 32.12
N GLY A 373 -16.95 15.74 32.84
CA GLY A 373 -18.13 16.61 32.79
C GLY A 373 -18.40 17.17 31.39
N ILE A 374 -17.36 17.62 30.68
CA ILE A 374 -17.46 18.09 29.30
C ILE A 374 -17.90 16.94 28.37
N LEU A 375 -17.28 15.76 28.48
CA LEU A 375 -17.68 14.57 27.71
C LEU A 375 -19.16 14.21 27.93
N TYR A 376 -19.68 14.31 29.15
CA TYR A 376 -21.10 14.09 29.42
C TYR A 376 -22.02 15.13 28.75
N GLY A 377 -21.56 16.37 28.58
CA GLY A 377 -22.22 17.37 27.74
C GLY A 377 -22.20 16.99 26.25
N MET A 378 -21.07 16.50 25.74
CA MET A 378 -20.87 16.12 24.32
C MET A 378 -21.71 14.91 23.86
N LEU A 379 -22.36 14.18 24.78
CA LEU A 379 -23.39 13.19 24.41
C LEU A 379 -24.63 13.83 23.76
N ARG A 380 -24.79 15.15 23.86
CA ARG A 380 -25.88 15.93 23.25
C ARG A 380 -25.40 16.80 22.08
N ASP A 381 -24.25 16.47 21.48
CA ASP A 381 -23.71 17.17 20.32
C ASP A 381 -24.72 17.16 19.15
N PRO A 382 -24.93 18.29 18.43
CA PRO A 382 -25.89 18.36 17.33
C PRO A 382 -25.54 17.48 16.12
N ASP A 383 -24.31 16.96 16.02
CA ASP A 383 -23.90 15.98 15.02
C ASP A 383 -23.72 14.60 15.69
N PRO A 384 -24.58 13.61 15.41
CA PRO A 384 -24.54 12.31 16.09
C PRO A 384 -23.22 11.54 15.84
N ARG A 385 -22.43 11.92 14.83
CA ARG A 385 -21.13 11.31 14.53
C ARG A 385 -20.05 11.63 15.58
N VAL A 386 -20.27 12.62 16.44
CA VAL A 386 -19.38 12.92 17.58
C VAL A 386 -19.58 11.91 18.72
N VAL A 387 -20.81 11.48 18.96
CA VAL A 387 -21.21 10.67 20.13
C VAL A 387 -20.47 9.31 20.22
N PRO A 388 -20.21 8.55 19.13
CA PRO A 388 -19.35 7.36 19.19
C PRO A 388 -17.96 7.60 19.79
N ALA A 389 -17.32 8.72 19.46
CA ALA A 389 -16.01 9.09 20.00
C ALA A 389 -16.10 9.52 21.48
N VAL A 390 -17.21 10.13 21.89
CA VAL A 390 -17.50 10.49 23.29
C VAL A 390 -17.71 9.25 24.15
N LEU A 391 -18.47 8.26 23.66
CA LEU A 391 -18.68 6.99 24.36
C LEU A 391 -17.37 6.21 24.53
N GLU A 392 -16.55 6.18 23.48
CA GLU A 392 -15.22 5.57 23.52
C GLU A 392 -14.27 6.29 24.49
N ALA A 393 -14.34 7.62 24.56
CA ALA A 393 -13.57 8.43 25.50
C ALA A 393 -13.99 8.21 26.96
N LEU A 394 -15.29 8.28 27.27
CA LEU A 394 -15.85 8.02 28.62
C LEU A 394 -15.48 6.62 29.11
N ARG A 395 -15.61 5.61 28.23
CA ARG A 395 -15.24 4.22 28.50
C ARG A 395 -13.75 4.05 28.82
N LYS A 396 -12.86 4.71 28.05
CA LYS A 396 -11.41 4.69 28.29
C LYS A 396 -11.01 5.39 29.58
N ALA A 397 -11.64 6.53 29.89
CA ALA A 397 -11.47 7.25 31.14
C ALA A 397 -12.10 6.54 32.36
N ARG A 398 -12.87 5.46 32.14
CA ARG A 398 -13.67 4.76 33.17
C ARG A 398 -14.64 5.69 33.92
N GLY A 399 -15.25 6.64 33.23
CA GLY A 399 -16.14 7.62 33.85
C GLY A 399 -17.27 6.95 34.67
N PRO A 400 -17.66 7.54 35.83
CA PRO A 400 -18.80 7.05 36.60
C PRO A 400 -20.04 6.99 35.70
N ASP A 401 -20.92 6.02 35.90
CA ASP A 401 -22.11 5.76 35.08
C ASP A 401 -21.87 5.45 33.59
N SER A 402 -20.65 5.05 33.19
CA SER A 402 -20.35 4.60 31.83
C SER A 402 -21.31 3.49 31.36
N LEU A 403 -21.64 2.53 32.23
CA LEU A 403 -22.53 1.41 31.92
C LEU A 403 -23.95 1.87 31.60
N ASP A 404 -24.53 2.73 32.44
CA ASP A 404 -25.88 3.28 32.23
C ASP A 404 -25.96 4.28 31.09
N THR A 405 -24.85 4.97 30.80
CA THR A 405 -24.71 5.80 29.61
C THR A 405 -24.76 4.96 28.33
N LEU A 406 -24.00 3.86 28.27
CA LEU A 406 -24.04 2.93 27.14
C LEU A 406 -25.43 2.28 26.98
N ARG A 407 -26.07 1.86 28.09
CA ARG A 407 -27.46 1.37 28.09
C ARG A 407 -28.43 2.37 27.45
N ARG A 408 -28.38 3.65 27.86
CA ARG A 408 -29.22 4.72 27.28
C ARG A 408 -28.95 4.94 25.79
N MET A 409 -27.69 4.85 25.35
CA MET A 409 -27.34 5.09 23.94
C MET A 409 -27.75 3.97 22.97
N LEU A 410 -28.07 2.77 23.46
CA LEU A 410 -28.76 1.73 22.68
C LEU A 410 -30.17 2.15 22.21
N GLU A 411 -30.73 3.22 22.79
CA GLU A 411 -32.02 3.79 22.42
C GLU A 411 -31.94 4.93 21.40
N SER A 412 -30.73 5.37 21.05
CA SER A 412 -30.50 6.42 20.06
C SER A 412 -31.19 6.10 18.71
N PRO A 413 -31.77 7.08 18.01
CA PRO A 413 -32.26 6.91 16.65
C PRO A 413 -31.12 6.66 15.65
N ASP A 414 -29.90 7.14 15.93
CA ASP A 414 -28.74 6.96 15.07
C ASP A 414 -28.12 5.57 15.23
N PHE A 415 -27.82 4.91 14.11
CA PHE A 415 -27.32 3.53 14.09
C PHE A 415 -25.86 3.42 14.56
N ALA A 416 -25.00 4.40 14.27
CA ALA A 416 -23.60 4.38 14.67
C ALA A 416 -23.46 4.62 16.19
N VAL A 417 -24.34 5.44 16.78
CA VAL A 417 -24.46 5.58 18.23
C VAL A 417 -24.87 4.25 18.89
N ARG A 418 -25.85 3.53 18.33
CA ARG A 418 -26.23 2.18 18.82
C ARG A 418 -25.11 1.16 18.67
N ALA A 419 -24.35 1.22 17.57
CA ALA A 419 -23.21 0.34 17.32
C ALA A 419 -22.11 0.54 18.39
N ALA A 420 -21.64 1.78 18.57
CA ALA A 420 -20.62 2.13 19.57
C ALA A 420 -21.07 1.82 21.01
N ALA A 421 -22.37 1.97 21.31
CA ALA A 421 -22.93 1.58 22.59
C ALA A 421 -22.84 0.05 22.83
N ALA A 422 -23.15 -0.77 21.81
CA ALA A 422 -23.04 -2.22 21.89
C ALA A 422 -21.59 -2.72 21.97
N GLU A 423 -20.68 -2.10 21.21
CA GLU A 423 -19.23 -2.37 21.30
C GLU A 423 -18.69 -2.02 22.69
N GLY A 424 -19.05 -0.85 23.23
CA GLY A 424 -18.64 -0.43 24.58
C GLY A 424 -19.10 -1.38 25.69
N LEU A 425 -20.34 -1.87 25.63
CA LEU A 425 -20.84 -2.90 26.57
C LEU A 425 -20.08 -4.22 26.46
N THR A 426 -19.69 -4.60 25.24
CA THR A 426 -18.90 -5.81 24.96
C THR A 426 -17.50 -5.70 25.55
N GLU A 427 -16.81 -4.58 25.34
CA GLU A 427 -15.47 -4.35 25.89
C GLU A 427 -15.46 -4.20 27.42
N LEU A 428 -16.49 -3.58 28.01
CA LEU A 428 -16.68 -3.57 29.47
C LEU A 428 -17.07 -4.94 30.05
N LYS A 429 -17.33 -5.95 29.21
CA LYS A 429 -17.78 -7.30 29.59
C LYS A 429 -19.05 -7.28 30.46
N ALA A 430 -19.94 -6.32 30.21
CA ALA A 430 -21.16 -6.14 30.98
C ALA A 430 -22.13 -7.32 30.76
N SER A 431 -22.52 -7.99 31.83
CA SER A 431 -23.47 -9.12 31.82
C SER A 431 -24.91 -8.67 32.12
N GLY A 432 -25.88 -9.53 31.82
CA GLY A 432 -27.31 -9.27 32.08
C GLY A 432 -27.90 -8.13 31.23
N GLN A 433 -27.36 -7.88 30.04
CA GLN A 433 -27.80 -6.80 29.13
C GLN A 433 -28.71 -7.29 27.99
N SER A 434 -29.04 -8.58 27.98
CA SER A 434 -29.66 -9.29 26.86
C SER A 434 -31.01 -8.73 26.40
N ASP A 435 -31.89 -8.29 27.30
CA ASP A 435 -33.17 -7.67 26.91
C ASP A 435 -32.98 -6.30 26.23
N VAL A 436 -32.08 -5.46 26.74
CA VAL A 436 -31.80 -4.12 26.18
C VAL A 436 -31.11 -4.26 24.82
N LEU A 437 -30.14 -5.18 24.72
CA LEU A 437 -29.46 -5.52 23.47
C LEU A 437 -30.43 -6.15 22.44
N ALA A 438 -31.36 -7.00 22.87
CA ALA A 438 -32.36 -7.58 21.99
C ALA A 438 -33.36 -6.52 21.48
N ALA A 439 -33.82 -5.62 22.34
CA ALA A 439 -34.67 -4.50 21.96
C ALA A 439 -33.96 -3.58 20.94
N ALA A 440 -32.68 -3.26 21.18
CA ALA A 440 -31.86 -2.49 20.24
C ALA A 440 -31.62 -3.23 18.92
N TYR A 441 -31.49 -4.56 18.94
CA TYR A 441 -31.36 -5.38 17.72
C TYR A 441 -32.64 -5.38 16.88
N GLN A 442 -33.83 -5.37 17.51
CA GLN A 442 -35.09 -5.18 16.80
C GLN A 442 -35.24 -3.74 16.26
N ARG A 443 -34.87 -2.73 17.06
CA ARG A 443 -34.81 -1.31 16.67
C ARG A 443 -33.91 -1.06 15.45
N SER A 444 -32.90 -1.91 15.26
CA SER A 444 -31.90 -1.81 14.17
C SER A 444 -32.24 -2.65 12.92
N GLN A 445 -33.43 -3.27 12.85
CA GLN A 445 -33.88 -3.98 11.63
C GLN A 445 -34.20 -3.08 10.41
N PRO A 446 -34.79 -1.87 10.55
CA PRO A 446 -35.06 -1.01 9.41
C PRO A 446 -33.83 -0.20 8.93
N ASP A 447 -32.69 -0.30 9.63
CA ASP A 447 -31.46 0.39 9.24
C ASP A 447 -31.05 0.00 7.80
N ALA A 448 -30.55 0.99 7.05
CA ALA A 448 -29.91 0.73 5.76
C ALA A 448 -28.53 0.09 5.93
N ASP A 449 -27.85 0.41 7.04
CA ASP A 449 -26.51 -0.10 7.37
C ASP A 449 -26.58 -1.41 8.17
N LEU A 450 -25.49 -2.16 8.20
CA LEU A 450 -25.35 -3.42 8.94
C LEU A 450 -24.57 -3.27 10.25
N ASP A 451 -23.76 -2.22 10.40
CA ASP A 451 -22.80 -2.09 11.52
C ASP A 451 -23.48 -2.20 12.90
N ALA A 452 -24.60 -1.49 13.11
CA ALA A 452 -25.39 -1.59 14.34
C ALA A 452 -25.84 -3.03 14.63
N ARG A 453 -26.35 -3.74 13.62
CA ARG A 453 -26.80 -5.13 13.77
C ARG A 453 -25.64 -6.10 14.04
N LEU A 454 -24.48 -5.87 13.43
CA LEU A 454 -23.27 -6.68 13.65
C LEU A 454 -22.71 -6.48 15.06
N ALA A 455 -22.58 -5.24 15.52
CA ALA A 455 -22.17 -4.90 16.87
C ALA A 455 -23.13 -5.47 17.93
N LEU A 456 -24.44 -5.36 17.71
CA LEU A 456 -25.47 -5.92 18.59
C LEU A 456 -25.46 -7.45 18.63
N VAL A 457 -25.22 -8.13 17.50
CA VAL A 457 -25.03 -9.59 17.47
C VAL A 457 -23.79 -10.03 18.24
N ALA A 458 -22.68 -9.29 18.13
CA ALA A 458 -21.47 -9.56 18.92
C ALA A 458 -21.72 -9.35 20.43
N ALA A 459 -22.39 -8.26 20.81
CA ALA A 459 -22.74 -7.94 22.19
C ALA A 459 -23.69 -8.98 22.82
N LEU A 460 -24.68 -9.46 22.06
CA LEU A 460 -25.57 -10.56 22.47
C LEU A 460 -24.79 -11.87 22.66
N ALA A 461 -23.90 -12.22 21.74
CA ALA A 461 -23.06 -13.42 21.85
C ALA A 461 -22.14 -13.39 23.08
N ALA A 462 -21.75 -12.20 23.57
CA ALA A 462 -20.97 -12.03 24.79
C ALA A 462 -21.77 -12.32 26.08
N GLN A 463 -23.11 -12.19 26.09
CA GLN A 463 -23.94 -12.38 27.29
C GLN A 463 -24.06 -13.86 27.72
N LYS A 464 -24.05 -14.79 26.74
CA LYS A 464 -24.11 -16.25 26.94
C LYS A 464 -25.35 -16.81 27.66
N ASP A 465 -26.41 -16.03 27.81
CA ASP A 465 -27.68 -16.50 28.38
C ASP A 465 -28.70 -16.97 27.31
N THR A 466 -29.79 -17.58 27.76
CA THR A 466 -30.88 -18.08 26.91
C THR A 466 -31.58 -16.98 26.11
N ARG A 467 -31.69 -15.77 26.69
CA ARG A 467 -32.41 -14.63 26.11
C ARG A 467 -31.66 -14.04 24.92
N ALA A 468 -30.34 -13.95 25.02
CA ALA A 468 -29.48 -13.62 23.91
C ALA A 468 -29.51 -14.69 22.81
N LEU A 469 -29.47 -15.98 23.19
CA LEU A 469 -29.49 -17.09 22.24
C LEU A 469 -30.74 -17.10 21.34
N ASP A 470 -31.93 -16.78 21.86
CA ASP A 470 -33.15 -16.70 21.03
C ASP A 470 -33.14 -15.53 20.04
N THR A 471 -32.52 -14.40 20.42
CA THR A 471 -32.30 -13.28 19.50
C THR A 471 -31.27 -13.62 18.43
N LEU A 472 -30.19 -14.32 18.79
CA LEU A 472 -29.17 -14.80 17.85
C LEU A 472 -29.72 -15.86 16.87
N ARG A 473 -30.57 -16.77 17.34
CA ARG A 473 -31.32 -17.72 16.48
C ARG A 473 -32.20 -16.99 15.48
N THR A 474 -32.83 -15.89 15.90
CA THR A 474 -33.66 -15.03 15.04
C THR A 474 -32.81 -14.29 14.01
N ALA A 475 -31.63 -13.79 14.41
CA ALA A 475 -30.66 -13.12 13.54
C ALA A 475 -30.05 -14.06 12.48
N ALA A 476 -29.82 -15.33 12.83
CA ALA A 476 -29.27 -16.35 11.94
C ALA A 476 -30.30 -16.98 10.99
N ALA A 477 -31.59 -16.67 11.13
CA ALA A 477 -32.61 -17.18 10.23
C ALA A 477 -32.45 -16.58 8.81
N PRO A 478 -32.61 -17.38 7.73
CA PRO A 478 -32.53 -16.85 6.38
C PRO A 478 -33.60 -15.76 6.18
N PRO A 479 -33.29 -14.65 5.48
CA PRO A 479 -34.20 -13.52 5.37
C PRO A 479 -35.53 -13.98 4.77
N ARG A 480 -36.62 -13.87 5.55
CA ARG A 480 -37.96 -14.26 5.13
C ARG A 480 -38.34 -13.43 3.89
N CYS A 481 -38.27 -14.02 2.71
CA CYS A 481 -38.69 -13.40 1.45
C CYS A 481 -40.08 -12.79 1.63
N ALA A 482 -40.14 -11.45 1.67
CA ALA A 482 -41.36 -10.74 2.00
C ALA A 482 -42.45 -11.09 0.98
N ARG A 483 -43.45 -11.87 1.43
CA ARG A 483 -44.54 -12.40 0.61
C ARG A 483 -45.56 -11.32 0.27
N ARG A 484 -45.10 -10.24 -0.39
CA ARG A 484 -45.97 -9.26 -1.06
C ARG A 484 -46.92 -10.04 -1.98
N GLY A 485 -48.21 -9.69 -1.92
CA GLY A 485 -49.28 -10.50 -2.48
C GLY A 485 -49.09 -10.80 -3.97
N ARG A 486 -49.32 -12.06 -4.37
CA ARG A 486 -49.42 -12.45 -5.78
C ARG A 486 -50.70 -11.87 -6.40
N THR A 487 -50.66 -10.63 -6.86
CA THR A 487 -51.53 -10.21 -7.98
C THR A 487 -50.97 -10.81 -9.27
N ARG A 488 -51.83 -11.50 -10.04
CA ARG A 488 -51.43 -12.22 -11.27
C ARG A 488 -51.30 -11.25 -12.45
N ARG A 489 -50.07 -11.02 -12.94
CA ARG A 489 -49.62 -11.07 -14.37
C ARG A 489 -48.29 -10.32 -14.54
N GLY A 490 -47.47 -10.77 -15.49
CA GLY A 490 -46.14 -10.23 -15.79
C GLY A 490 -45.06 -11.32 -15.77
N ARG A 491 -44.17 -11.35 -16.77
CA ARG A 491 -43.09 -12.35 -16.90
C ARG A 491 -41.74 -11.76 -16.49
N GLY A 492 -40.88 -12.60 -15.93
CA GLY A 492 -39.41 -12.52 -16.08
C GLY A 492 -38.70 -11.30 -15.48
N GLY A 493 -38.33 -11.38 -14.20
CA GLY A 493 -37.36 -10.47 -13.58
C GLY A 493 -36.85 -11.01 -12.25
N SER A 494 -35.54 -11.23 -12.11
CA SER A 494 -34.90 -11.78 -10.91
C SER A 494 -34.04 -10.72 -10.20
N PRO A 495 -34.48 -10.17 -9.05
CA PRO A 495 -33.77 -9.08 -8.37
C PRO A 495 -33.02 -9.55 -7.10
N CYS A 496 -32.07 -10.47 -7.23
CA CYS A 496 -31.23 -10.95 -6.12
C CYS A 496 -29.74 -11.04 -6.50
N ARG A 497 -29.10 -9.90 -6.81
CA ARG A 497 -27.63 -9.75 -6.88
C ARG A 497 -27.17 -8.39 -6.35
N GLY A 498 -27.29 -8.19 -5.03
CA GLY A 498 -26.45 -7.21 -4.34
C GLY A 498 -24.99 -7.66 -4.45
N ARG A 499 -24.09 -6.78 -4.91
CA ARG A 499 -22.65 -7.02 -4.80
C ARG A 499 -22.22 -6.76 -3.35
N PRO A 500 -21.28 -7.52 -2.77
CA PRO A 500 -20.67 -7.15 -1.50
C PRO A 500 -19.83 -5.87 -1.69
N SER A 501 -20.17 -4.81 -0.97
CA SER A 501 -19.36 -3.60 -0.83
C SER A 501 -18.23 -3.86 0.16
N THR A 502 -17.02 -4.07 -0.36
CA THR A 502 -15.84 -4.43 0.44
C THR A 502 -15.20 -3.21 1.15
N THR A 503 -15.76 -2.78 2.28
CA THR A 503 -15.18 -1.74 3.15
C THR A 503 -15.17 -2.09 4.64
N GLY A 504 -15.17 -3.38 4.99
CA GLY A 504 -14.82 -3.84 6.34
C GLY A 504 -13.31 -3.72 6.58
N ARG A 505 -12.86 -2.66 7.25
CA ARG A 505 -11.50 -2.51 7.81
C ARG A 505 -11.57 -1.72 9.12
N PRO A 506 -10.67 -1.99 10.10
CA PRO A 506 -10.55 -1.15 11.27
C PRO A 506 -10.18 0.29 10.88
N TRP A 507 -10.69 1.26 11.64
CA TRP A 507 -10.52 2.69 11.39
C TRP A 507 -9.05 3.09 11.17
N PRO A 508 -8.69 3.67 10.02
CA PRO A 508 -7.33 4.16 9.80
C PRO A 508 -7.09 5.46 10.57
N SER A 509 -5.92 5.61 11.19
CA SER A 509 -5.49 6.81 11.92
C SER A 509 -5.07 7.98 11.00
N THR A 510 -5.86 8.21 9.94
CA THR A 510 -5.64 9.22 8.91
C THR A 510 -6.96 9.87 8.50
N ILE A 511 -7.10 11.15 8.86
CA ILE A 511 -8.21 12.02 8.48
C ILE A 511 -8.24 12.20 6.94
N PRO A 512 -9.43 12.19 6.29
CA PRO A 512 -9.51 12.32 4.84
C PRO A 512 -9.15 13.74 4.38
N GLY A 513 -7.93 13.91 3.86
CA GLY A 513 -7.39 15.22 3.49
C GLY A 513 -6.17 15.16 2.56
N ARG A 514 -6.20 14.30 1.53
CA ARG A 514 -5.16 14.28 0.48
C ARG A 514 -5.74 14.08 -0.91
N THR A 515 -5.43 15.01 -1.81
CA THR A 515 -5.45 14.77 -3.26
C THR A 515 -4.37 13.74 -3.62
N PRO A 516 -4.64 12.77 -4.53
CA PRO A 516 -3.70 11.70 -4.84
C PRO A 516 -2.63 12.14 -5.85
N SER A 517 -1.59 12.82 -5.39
CA SER A 517 -0.37 13.04 -6.16
C SER A 517 0.44 11.74 -6.32
N SER A 518 -0.05 10.81 -7.16
CA SER A 518 0.72 9.65 -7.58
C SER A 518 0.45 9.30 -9.04
N THR A 519 1.47 9.47 -9.88
CA THR A 519 1.54 8.88 -11.21
C THR A 519 1.49 7.36 -11.10
N ARG A 520 0.45 6.75 -11.66
CA ARG A 520 0.36 5.30 -11.85
C ARG A 520 -0.17 5.04 -13.25
N PRO A 521 0.50 4.23 -14.08
CA PRO A 521 0.18 4.14 -15.51
C PRO A 521 -1.22 3.58 -15.74
N ALA A 522 -1.93 4.17 -16.71
CA ALA A 522 -3.33 3.85 -16.99
C ALA A 522 -3.49 2.41 -17.51
N ARG A 523 -4.43 1.66 -16.92
CA ARG A 523 -4.95 0.43 -17.53
C ARG A 523 -5.93 0.81 -18.65
N SER A 524 -5.43 1.00 -19.87
CA SER A 524 -6.26 1.25 -21.05
C SER A 524 -6.96 -0.04 -21.51
N SER A 525 -8.17 -0.30 -21.02
CA SER A 525 -9.04 -1.37 -21.52
C SER A 525 -9.77 -0.92 -22.80
N THR A 526 -9.03 -0.78 -23.90
CA THR A 526 -9.57 -0.29 -25.17
C THR A 526 -10.07 -1.44 -26.04
N ARG A 527 -11.40 -1.63 -26.08
CA ARG A 527 -12.08 -2.63 -26.91
C ARG A 527 -12.13 -2.16 -28.37
N ALA A 528 -11.03 -2.34 -29.11
CA ALA A 528 -10.91 -1.93 -30.51
C ALA A 528 -11.46 -3.02 -31.47
N THR A 529 -12.58 -2.72 -32.12
CA THR A 529 -13.17 -3.58 -33.17
C THR A 529 -12.30 -3.51 -34.44
N ALA A 530 -12.03 -4.65 -35.07
CA ALA A 530 -11.34 -4.66 -36.37
C ALA A 530 -12.25 -4.14 -37.48
N ALA A 531 -11.76 -3.17 -38.26
CA ALA A 531 -12.32 -2.77 -39.54
C ALA A 531 -11.16 -2.59 -40.53
N SER A 532 -11.20 -3.31 -41.64
CA SER A 532 -10.15 -3.32 -42.66
C SER A 532 -10.43 -2.30 -43.77
N ARG A 533 -9.37 -1.68 -44.33
CA ARG A 533 -9.32 -1.30 -45.76
C ARG A 533 -7.94 -0.85 -46.25
N SER A 534 -7.59 -1.40 -47.42
CA SER A 534 -6.79 -0.84 -48.52
C SER A 534 -5.56 0.02 -48.22
N ILE A 535 -4.41 -0.56 -48.59
CA ILE A 535 -3.21 0.12 -49.13
C ILE A 535 -3.58 1.24 -50.12
N SER A 536 -2.88 2.37 -50.05
CA SER A 536 -2.50 3.14 -51.25
C SER A 536 -1.14 3.79 -51.03
N THR A 537 -0.40 4.06 -52.11
CA THR A 537 0.96 4.58 -52.10
C THR A 537 1.02 5.99 -52.67
N SER A 538 1.88 6.84 -52.09
CA SER A 538 2.51 7.96 -52.79
C SER A 538 3.69 8.49 -51.96
N SER A 539 4.64 9.14 -52.63
CA SER A 539 5.88 9.62 -52.04
C SER A 539 6.14 11.08 -52.40
N THR A 540 6.77 11.82 -51.49
CA THR A 540 7.45 13.08 -51.81
C THR A 540 8.58 13.36 -50.81
N ARG A 541 9.51 14.25 -51.19
CA ARG A 541 10.82 14.47 -50.54
C ARG A 541 10.92 15.88 -49.94
N ARG A 542 11.69 16.00 -48.84
CA ARG A 542 12.48 17.21 -48.43
C ARG A 542 11.64 18.46 -48.06
N SER A 543 12.10 19.47 -47.32
CA SER A 543 13.39 19.74 -46.62
C SER A 543 13.16 20.71 -45.41
N PRO A 544 14.17 21.02 -44.56
CA PRO A 544 14.02 21.80 -43.31
C PRO A 544 13.97 23.34 -43.51
N PRO A 545 13.66 24.15 -42.46
CA PRO A 545 13.34 25.58 -42.58
C PRO A 545 14.55 26.55 -42.57
N PRO A 546 14.36 27.82 -42.99
CA PRO A 546 15.41 28.85 -43.03
C PRO A 546 15.62 29.57 -41.69
N THR A 547 16.77 30.26 -41.59
CA THR A 547 17.17 31.17 -40.50
C THR A 547 17.33 32.61 -41.02
N SER A 548 17.89 33.51 -40.20
CA SER A 548 18.31 34.91 -40.51
C SER A 548 17.19 35.97 -40.58
N SER A 549 17.47 37.29 -40.49
CA SER A 549 18.14 38.06 -39.40
C SER A 549 18.24 39.54 -39.78
N THR A 550 17.91 40.48 -38.89
CA THR A 550 18.47 41.86 -38.89
C THR A 550 18.17 42.63 -37.59
N SER A 551 18.87 43.75 -37.40
CA SER A 551 18.73 44.78 -36.35
C SER A 551 19.24 46.12 -36.96
N PRO A 552 19.55 47.20 -36.22
CA PRO A 552 19.05 47.70 -34.92
C PRO A 552 18.63 49.21 -34.97
N GLY A 553 18.22 49.78 -33.84
CA GLY A 553 18.32 51.23 -33.54
C GLY A 553 17.14 51.82 -32.75
N ALA A 554 17.25 52.97 -32.06
CA ALA A 554 18.43 53.67 -31.52
C ALA A 554 17.97 54.80 -30.56
N ALA A 555 18.53 54.87 -29.33
CA ALA A 555 18.55 56.04 -28.43
C ALA A 555 17.16 56.60 -27.94
N THR A 556 17.03 57.48 -26.94
CA THR A 556 17.98 58.16 -26.01
C THR A 556 17.28 58.56 -24.69
N THR A 557 18.05 58.74 -23.59
CA THR A 557 17.72 59.54 -22.36
C THR A 557 16.51 59.12 -21.48
N THR A 558 16.43 59.39 -20.17
CA THR A 558 17.23 60.28 -19.27
C THR A 558 17.39 59.70 -17.84
N ALA A 559 18.32 60.26 -17.06
CA ALA A 559 18.62 59.95 -15.64
C ALA A 559 17.53 60.45 -14.64
N SER A 560 17.58 60.31 -13.30
CA SER A 560 18.57 59.87 -12.27
C SER A 560 17.78 59.34 -11.02
N ARG A 561 18.29 58.83 -9.88
CA ARG A 561 19.58 58.85 -9.12
C ARG A 561 19.92 57.42 -8.60
N SER A 562 21.08 57.05 -8.02
CA SER A 562 22.06 57.64 -7.06
C SER A 562 21.62 57.57 -5.58
N THR A 563 22.44 57.13 -4.60
CA THR A 563 23.80 56.50 -4.66
C THR A 563 24.12 55.73 -3.36
N ALA A 564 24.95 54.68 -3.44
CA ALA A 564 25.65 54.09 -2.29
C ALA A 564 27.02 54.78 -2.06
N SER A 565 27.73 54.45 -0.98
CA SER A 565 28.77 55.31 -0.38
C SER A 565 30.17 54.70 -0.21
N CYS A 566 31.18 55.58 -0.29
CA CYS A 566 32.57 55.45 0.23
C CYS A 566 33.51 54.43 -0.45
N PRO A 567 34.85 54.59 -0.27
CA PRO A 567 35.64 55.83 -0.23
C PRO A 567 36.91 55.78 -1.12
N ALA A 568 37.76 56.81 -1.02
CA ALA A 568 39.14 56.84 -1.53
C ALA A 568 40.04 55.79 -0.82
N SER A 569 41.23 55.44 -1.33
CA SER A 569 42.11 56.16 -2.28
C SER A 569 42.80 55.24 -3.28
#